data_AF-A0AA51JLS8-F1
#
_entry.id   AF-A0AA51JLS8-F1
#
_cell.length_a   1.000
_cell.length_b   1.000
_cell.length_c   1.000
_cell.angle_alpha   90.00
_cell.angle_beta   90.00
_cell.angle_gamma   90.00
#
_symmetry.space_group_name_H-M   'P 1'
#
loop_
_entity.id
_entity.type
_entity.pdbx_description
1 polymer ?
#
loop_
_entity_poly.entity_id
_entity_poly.type
_entity_poly.pdbx_seq_one_letter_code
_entity_poly.pdbx_strand_id
1 'polypeptide(L)' 'DIGLECAGFLNSLGYSATVLVRSVPLRGFDQQMASMVTAEMEAKGVKFHHRCIPVSVEKLASGKLKARWVNTETKQ' A
#
# COMPACT_ATOMS: atom_id res chain seq x y z
N ASP A 1 10.09 -3.84 -0.63
CA ASP A 1 11.10 -2.96 0.00
C ASP A 1 10.99 -1.57 -0.62
N ILE A 2 11.36 -1.38 -1.89
CA ILE A 2 11.24 -0.10 -2.64
C ILE A 2 9.87 0.59 -2.49
N GLY A 3 8.76 -0.15 -2.59
CA GLY A 3 7.42 0.44 -2.47
C GLY A 3 7.13 1.07 -1.10
N LEU A 4 7.71 0.55 -0.01
CA LEU A 4 7.52 1.12 1.34
C LEU A 4 8.33 2.40 1.51
N GLU A 5 9.55 2.44 0.98
CA GLU A 5 10.39 3.66 0.99
C GLU A 5 9.70 4.80 0.23
N CYS A 6 9.19 4.53 -0.97
CA CYS A 6 8.45 5.53 -1.75
C CYS A 6 7.20 6.03 -1.01
N ALA A 7 6.43 5.12 -0.42
CA ALA A 7 5.23 5.49 0.34
C ALA A 7 5.58 6.35 1.56
N GLY A 8 6.64 6.00 2.30
CA GLY A 8 7.12 6.78 3.44
C GLY A 8 7.59 8.17 3.04
N PHE A 9 8.38 8.28 1.97
CA PHE A 9 8.86 9.56 1.46
C PHE A 9 7.71 10.46 0.98
N LEU A 10 6.80 9.94 0.15
CA LEU A 10 5.63 10.69 -0.32
C LEU A 10 4.77 11.19 0.86
N ASN A 11 4.56 10.35 1.86
CA ASN A 11 3.83 10.72 3.07
C ASN A 11 4.53 11.81 3.86
N SER A 12 5.86 11.74 4.01
CA SER A 12 6.64 12.79 4.69
C SER A 12 6.62 14.14 3.98
N LEU A 13 6.39 14.14 2.66
CA LEU A 13 6.20 15.36 1.86
C LEU A 13 4.76 15.89 1.87
N GLY A 14 3.86 15.28 2.62
CA GLY A 14 2.45 15.69 2.72
C GLY A 14 1.53 15.11 1.65
N TYR A 15 2.00 14.18 0.82
CA TYR A 15 1.15 13.46 -0.13
C TYR A 15 0.50 12.25 0.55
N SER A 16 -0.77 11.97 0.24
CA SER A 16 -1.40 10.75 0.73
C SER A 16 -0.86 9.53 -0.01
N ALA A 17 -0.36 8.54 0.74
CA ALA A 17 0.13 7.28 0.21
C ALA A 17 -0.73 6.09 0.71
N THR A 18 -0.96 5.13 -0.17
CA THR A 18 -1.64 3.87 0.15
C THR A 18 -0.87 2.72 -0.49
N VAL A 19 -0.58 1.67 0.29
CA VAL A 19 0.18 0.49 -0.13
C VAL A 19 -0.75 -0.70 -0.22
N LEU A 20 -0.83 -1.32 -1.40
CA LEU A 20 -1.52 -2.60 -1.60
C LEU A 20 -0.53 -3.74 -1.38
N VAL A 21 -0.78 -4.60 -0.38
CA VAL A 21 0.08 -5.74 -0.05
C VAL A 21 -0.57 -7.02 -0.56
N ARG A 22 0.03 -7.69 -1.54
CA ARG A 22 -0.50 -8.96 -2.07
C ARG A 22 -0.47 -10.10 -1.07
N SER A 23 0.60 -10.19 -0.26
CA SER A 23 0.82 -11.32 0.65
C SER A 23 1.37 -10.86 2.00
N VAL A 24 2.68 -10.69 2.11
CA VAL A 24 3.36 -10.15 3.30
C VAL A 24 4.27 -8.98 2.90
N PRO A 25 4.40 -7.95 3.75
CA PRO A 25 5.38 -6.89 3.53
C PRO A 25 6.81 -7.43 3.71
N LEU A 26 7.78 -6.82 3.00
CA LEU A 26 9.22 -7.15 3.10
C LEU A 26 9.50 -8.67 3.04
N ARG A 27 8.94 -9.36 2.05
CA ARG A 27 9.16 -10.81 1.90
C ARG A 27 10.65 -11.11 1.79
N GLY A 28 11.15 -12.00 2.65
CA GLY A 28 12.57 -12.35 2.74
C GLY A 28 13.28 -11.71 3.93
N PHE A 29 12.62 -10.78 4.62
CA PHE A 29 13.09 -10.22 5.88
C PHE A 29 12.40 -10.91 7.07
N ASP A 30 12.94 -10.68 8.26
CA ASP A 30 12.30 -11.03 9.51
C ASP A 30 10.88 -10.44 9.57
N GLN A 31 9.88 -11.28 9.81
CA GLN A 31 8.48 -10.89 9.73
C GLN A 31 8.00 -10.09 10.95
N GLN A 32 8.66 -10.25 12.10
CA GLN A 32 8.39 -9.42 13.27
C GLN A 32 8.87 -7.98 13.00
N MET A 33 10.09 -7.84 12.45
CA MET A 33 10.63 -6.56 12.01
C MET A 33 9.78 -5.91 10.92
N ALA A 34 9.35 -6.69 9.94
CA ALA A 34 8.48 -6.19 8.87
C ALA A 34 7.16 -5.64 9.42
N SER A 35 6.56 -6.34 10.39
CA SER A 35 5.31 -5.91 11.04
C SER A 35 5.49 -4.62 11.83
N MET A 36 6.61 -4.48 12.55
CA MET A 36 6.95 -3.24 13.28
C MET A 36 7.12 -2.05 12.33
N VAL A 37 7.82 -2.25 11.20
CA VAL A 37 8.00 -1.19 10.19
C VAL A 37 6.66 -0.78 9.60
N THR A 38 5.78 -1.71 9.21
CA THR A 38 4.48 -1.36 8.66
C THR A 38 3.58 -0.68 9.67
N ALA A 39 3.56 -1.12 10.92
CA ALA A 39 2.77 -0.49 11.99
C ALA A 39 3.20 0.96 12.24
N GLU A 40 4.50 1.24 12.22
CA GLU A 40 5.04 2.59 12.35
C GLU A 40 4.67 3.47 11.14
N MET A 41 4.67 2.91 9.93
CA MET A 41 4.22 3.63 8.73
C MET A 41 2.73 3.95 8.79
N GLU A 42 1.90 3.02 9.28
CA GLU A 42 0.47 3.24 9.52
C GLU A 42 0.24 4.34 10.55
N ALA A 43 0.97 4.32 11.67
CA ALA A 43 0.92 5.37 12.69
C ALA A 43 1.27 6.76 12.12
N LYS A 44 2.16 6.80 11.12
CA LYS A 44 2.54 8.03 10.40
C LYS A 44 1.58 8.43 9.28
N GLY A 45 0.52 7.66 9.02
CA GLY A 45 -0.55 8.01 8.09
C GLY A 45 -0.51 7.30 6.72
N VAL A 46 0.44 6.41 6.49
CA VAL A 46 0.44 5.57 5.29
C VAL A 46 -0.65 4.50 5.43
N LYS A 47 -1.55 4.39 4.46
CA LYS A 47 -2.63 3.38 4.51
C LYS A 47 -2.16 2.06 3.94
N PHE A 48 -2.53 0.94 4.55
CA PHE A 48 -2.27 -0.40 4.01
C PHE A 48 -3.56 -1.12 3.69
N HIS A 49 -3.58 -1.79 2.52
CA HIS A 49 -4.60 -2.76 2.19
C HIS A 49 -3.94 -4.12 1.97
N HIS A 50 -4.16 -5.00 2.93
CA HIS A 50 -3.63 -6.35 2.90
C HIS A 50 -4.45 -7.25 1.99
N ARG A 51 -3.76 -8.24 1.42
CA ARG A 51 -4.31 -9.27 0.53
C ARG A 51 -4.96 -8.69 -0.72
N CYS A 52 -4.50 -7.54 -1.18
CA CYS A 52 -5.08 -6.86 -2.34
C CYS A 52 -4.24 -7.07 -3.60
N ILE A 53 -4.92 -7.26 -4.74
CA ILE A 53 -4.31 -7.30 -6.08
C ILE A 53 -5.00 -6.26 -6.96
N PRO A 54 -4.24 -5.37 -7.64
CA PRO A 54 -4.80 -4.41 -8.58
C PRO A 54 -5.42 -5.13 -9.78
N VAL A 55 -6.58 -4.66 -10.23
CA VAL A 55 -7.35 -5.24 -11.35
C VAL A 55 -7.34 -4.32 -12.56
N SER A 56 -7.53 -3.01 -12.35
CA SER A 56 -7.57 -2.06 -13.46
C SER A 56 -7.27 -0.64 -12.99
N VAL A 57 -6.83 0.20 -13.93
CA VAL A 57 -6.72 1.65 -13.74
C VAL A 57 -7.42 2.33 -14.90
N GLU A 58 -8.27 3.31 -14.60
CA GLU A 58 -9.04 4.07 -15.58
C GLU A 58 -8.82 5.57 -15.37
N LYS A 59 -8.60 6.32 -16.45
CA LYS A 59 -8.51 7.78 -16.38
C LYS A 59 -9.90 8.39 -16.47
N LEU A 60 -10.29 9.14 -15.45
CA LEU A 60 -11.57 9.83 -15.39
C LEU A 60 -11.53 11.12 -16.21
N ALA A 61 -12.71 11.64 -16.57
CA ALA A 61 -12.85 12.95 -17.22
C ALA A 61 -12.23 14.10 -16.39
N SER A 62 -12.16 13.95 -15.07
CA SER A 62 -11.48 14.89 -14.16
C SER A 62 -9.95 14.86 -14.24
N GLY A 63 -9.36 13.96 -15.03
CA GLY A 63 -7.92 13.74 -15.12
C GLY A 63 -7.36 12.82 -14.02
N LYS A 64 -8.13 12.52 -12.97
CA LYS A 64 -7.74 11.58 -11.90
C LYS A 64 -7.75 10.13 -12.39
N LEU A 65 -6.95 9.28 -11.75
CA LEU A 65 -6.93 7.85 -11.99
C LEU A 65 -7.81 7.12 -10.98
N LYS A 66 -8.76 6.31 -11.47
CA LYS A 66 -9.55 5.38 -10.66
C LYS A 66 -8.90 4.01 -10.71
N ALA A 67 -8.19 3.66 -9.64
CA ALA A 67 -7.66 2.32 -9.45
C ALA A 67 -8.72 1.41 -8.84
N ARG A 68 -8.82 0.17 -9.34
CA ARG A 68 -9.65 -0.90 -8.76
C ARG A 68 -8.73 -2.05 -8.37
N TRP A 69 -8.98 -2.65 -7.22
CA TRP A 69 -8.29 -3.82 -6.71
C TRP A 69 -9.30 -4.75 -6.05
N VAL A 70 -8.91 -6.00 -5.86
CA VAL A 70 -9.70 -7.00 -5.15
C VAL A 70 -8.88 -7.54 -3.98
N ASN A 71 -9.51 -7.66 -2.82
CA ASN A 71 -9.00 -8.41 -1.70
C ASN A 71 -9.20 -9.91 -1.96
N THR A 72 -8.12 -10.67 -2.04
CA THR A 72 -8.13 -12.09 -2.40
C THR A 72 -8.71 -12.99 -1.30
N GLU A 73 -8.82 -12.51 -0.07
CA GLU A 73 -9.44 -13.24 1.03
C GLU A 73 -10.95 -12.95 1.10
N THR A 74 -11.35 -11.67 1.08
CA THR A 74 -12.76 -11.28 1.21
C THR A 74 -13.52 -11.26 -0.12
N LYS A 75 -12.80 -11.32 -1.25
CA LYS A 75 -13.32 -11.15 -2.62
C LYS A 75 -14.06 -9.83 -2.85
N GLN A 76 -13.70 -8.80 -2.08
CA GLN A 76 -14.22 -7.43 -2.18
C GLN A 76 -13.30 -6.52 -2.99
#